data_AF-A0A528U752-F1
#
_entry.id   AF-A0A528U752-F1
#
_cell.length_a   1.000
_cell.length_b   1.000
_cell.length_c   1.000
_cell.angle_alpha   90.00
_cell.angle_beta   90.00
_cell.angle_gamma   90.00
#
_symmetry.space_group_name_H-M   'P 1'
#
loop_
_entity.id
_entity.type
_entity.pdbx_description
1 polymer ?
#
loop_
_entity_poly.entity_id
_entity_poly.type
_entity_poly.pdbx_seq_one_letter_code
_entity_poly.pdbx_strand_id
1 'polypeptide(L)'
;GIWPDSRCADLGHALELSRRVFAAYRDDVVVQPYVAGRNVRASYLGLKPDTGVEALGIAFVDSGGDFQTMADSLALYGGTGEAAREAGTYAEPELLPVAASQPRADAKIRRIAQSLMTGLGLRDVFSIDFRVEADDSVHLIEFEVCPGLPCFDFRAYCRTQWEMGLADAMAETAASRFNRMAAS
;
A
#
# COMPACT_ATOMS: atom_id res chain seq x y z
N GLY A 1 0.71 7.11 12.65
CA GLY A 1 -0.20 7.42 11.53
C GLY A 1 0.03 8.84 11.07
N ILE A 2 -0.11 9.10 9.77
CA ILE A 2 0.09 10.43 9.18
C ILE A 2 -1.17 11.26 9.45
N TRP A 3 -1.02 12.44 10.03
CA TRP A 3 -2.11 13.39 10.30
C TRP A 3 -2.03 14.59 9.35
N PRO A 4 -3.09 15.41 9.22
CA PRO A 4 -3.06 16.59 8.34
C PRO A 4 -1.90 17.56 8.64
N ASP A 5 -1.46 17.63 9.91
CA ASP A 5 -0.33 18.46 10.34
C ASP A 5 1.04 17.80 10.16
N SER A 6 1.12 16.56 9.66
CA SER A 6 2.39 15.84 9.48
C SER A 6 3.29 16.45 8.39
N ARG A 7 2.77 17.35 7.56
CA ARG A 7 3.56 18.16 6.64
C ARG A 7 4.05 19.43 7.35
N CYS A 8 5.37 19.54 7.53
CA CYS A 8 6.01 20.67 8.18
C CYS A 8 6.63 21.66 7.18
N ALA A 9 6.68 22.95 7.54
CA ALA A 9 7.36 23.99 6.76
C ALA A 9 8.71 24.40 7.36
N ASP A 10 8.96 24.07 8.63
CA ASP A 10 10.18 24.42 9.36
C ASP A 10 10.57 23.36 10.39
N LEU A 11 11.82 23.45 10.88
CA LEU A 11 12.40 22.51 11.84
C LEU A 11 11.76 22.58 13.23
N GLY A 12 11.22 23.73 13.62
CA GLY A 12 10.56 23.90 14.92
C GLY A 12 9.28 23.08 14.98
N HIS A 13 8.45 23.18 13.95
CA HIS A 13 7.24 22.37 13.81
C HIS A 13 7.57 20.87 13.73
N ALA A 14 8.58 20.49 12.95
CA ALA A 14 9.02 19.09 12.88
C ALA A 14 9.44 18.54 14.25
N LEU A 15 10.17 19.32 15.05
CA LEU A 15 10.58 18.93 16.40
C LEU A 15 9.39 18.79 17.36
N GLU A 16 8.38 19.65 17.25
CA GLU A 16 7.15 19.56 18.03
C GLU A 16 6.42 18.24 17.75
N LEU A 17 6.20 17.91 16.47
CA LEU A 17 5.59 16.65 16.07
C LEU A 17 6.40 15.44 16.52
N SER A 18 7.73 15.51 16.38
CA SER A 18 8.66 14.46 16.85
C SER A 18 8.44 14.17 18.33
N ARG A 19 8.36 15.21 19.18
CA ARG A 19 8.12 15.07 20.63
C ARG A 19 6.75 14.49 20.92
N ARG A 20 5.71 14.87 20.16
CA ARG A 20 4.37 14.33 20.30
C ARG A 20 4.32 12.83 20.00
N VAL A 21 4.95 12.40 18.91
CA VAL A 21 5.07 10.97 18.55
C VAL A 21 5.85 10.20 19.62
N PHE A 22 7.02 10.70 20.03
CA PHE A 22 7.81 10.07 21.07
C PHE A 22 7.06 9.98 22.41
N ALA A 23 6.30 11.00 22.80
CA ALA A 23 5.52 10.96 24.03
C ALA A 23 4.44 9.87 24.01
N ALA A 24 3.79 9.65 22.85
CA ALA A 24 2.72 8.68 22.67
C ALA A 24 3.23 7.24 22.47
N TYR A 25 4.30 7.07 21.69
CA TYR A 25 4.75 5.75 21.20
C TYR A 25 6.14 5.35 21.68
N ARG A 26 6.91 6.29 22.26
CA ARG A 26 8.32 6.11 22.64
C ARG A 26 9.23 5.72 21.47
N ASP A 27 8.83 6.16 20.28
CA ASP A 27 9.50 5.86 19.03
C ASP A 27 10.11 7.13 18.42
N ASP A 28 11.19 6.94 17.65
CA ASP A 28 11.81 8.00 16.89
C ASP A 28 10.97 8.32 15.63
N VAL A 29 11.19 9.50 15.05
CA VAL A 29 10.53 9.88 13.80
C VAL A 29 11.52 10.03 12.66
N VAL A 30 11.10 9.59 11.49
CA VAL A 30 11.80 9.89 10.24
C VAL A 30 11.27 11.22 9.70
N VAL A 31 12.16 12.21 9.56
CA VAL A 31 11.88 13.46 8.85
C VAL A 31 12.45 13.33 7.44
N GLN A 32 11.58 13.41 6.45
CA GLN A 32 11.94 13.28 5.04
C GLN A 32 11.49 14.50 4.22
N PRO A 33 12.15 14.80 3.09
CA PRO A 33 11.64 15.76 2.13
C PRO A 33 10.19 15.41 1.73
N TYR A 34 9.33 16.42 1.66
CA TYR A 34 7.98 16.21 1.19
C TYR A 34 7.99 15.85 -0.30
N VAL A 35 7.28 14.78 -0.65
CA VAL A 35 7.14 14.28 -2.03
C VAL A 35 5.72 14.54 -2.51
N ALA A 36 5.58 15.34 -3.57
CA ALA A 36 4.31 15.64 -4.21
C ALA A 36 3.77 14.43 -5.01
N GLY A 37 2.67 14.64 -5.73
CA GLY A 37 2.12 13.64 -6.65
C GLY A 37 0.99 12.80 -6.03
N ARG A 38 0.69 11.69 -6.69
CA ARG A 38 -0.43 10.82 -6.34
C ARG A 38 0.07 9.61 -5.56
N ASN A 39 -0.76 9.12 -4.63
CA ASN A 39 -0.49 7.90 -3.88
C ASN A 39 -0.65 6.69 -4.81
N VAL A 40 0.32 5.79 -4.79
CA VAL A 40 0.27 4.53 -5.51
C VAL A 40 0.52 3.39 -4.54
N ARG A 41 -0.36 2.40 -4.59
CA ARG A 41 -0.20 1.12 -3.90
C ARG A 41 0.15 0.06 -4.93
N ALA A 42 1.22 -0.69 -4.66
CA ALA A 42 1.61 -1.86 -5.42
C ALA A 42 1.43 -3.11 -4.56
N SER A 43 0.39 -3.89 -4.83
CA SER A 43 0.04 -5.10 -4.07
C SER A 43 0.56 -6.35 -4.75
N TYR A 44 1.00 -7.31 -3.94
CA TYR A 44 1.53 -8.59 -4.40
C TYR A 44 1.01 -9.76 -3.58
N LEU A 45 0.60 -10.82 -4.27
CA LEU A 45 0.35 -12.13 -3.70
C LEU A 45 1.04 -13.17 -4.59
N GLY A 46 2.02 -13.87 -4.05
CA GLY A 46 2.70 -14.98 -4.72
C GLY A 46 1.84 -16.23 -4.71
N LEU A 47 0.70 -16.19 -5.43
CA LEU A 47 -0.31 -17.24 -5.45
C LEU A 47 0.31 -18.62 -5.76
N LYS A 48 1.23 -18.65 -6.74
CA LYS A 48 1.98 -19.85 -7.14
C LYS A 48 3.48 -19.72 -6.84
N PRO A 49 4.24 -20.83 -6.74
CA PRO A 49 5.66 -20.79 -6.40
C PRO A 49 6.55 -20.00 -7.37
N ASP A 50 6.16 -19.91 -8.64
CA ASP A 50 6.85 -19.25 -9.74
C ASP A 50 6.26 -17.88 -10.10
N THR A 51 5.29 -17.39 -9.32
CA THR A 51 4.76 -16.04 -9.47
C THR A 51 5.90 -15.02 -9.28
N GLY A 52 6.08 -14.16 -10.27
CA GLY A 52 7.08 -13.10 -10.30
C GLY A 52 6.47 -11.71 -10.28
N VAL A 53 7.31 -10.71 -10.53
CA VAL A 53 6.97 -9.29 -10.48
C VAL A 53 5.86 -8.87 -11.46
N GLU A 54 5.58 -9.68 -12.48
CA GLU A 54 4.47 -9.48 -13.40
C GLU A 54 3.11 -9.44 -12.68
N ALA A 55 2.97 -10.16 -11.57
CA ALA A 55 1.74 -10.24 -10.78
C ALA A 55 1.49 -9.03 -9.84
N LEU A 56 2.33 -7.99 -9.88
CA LEU A 56 2.07 -6.76 -9.15
C LEU A 56 0.83 -6.05 -9.71
N GLY A 57 -0.12 -5.78 -8.81
CA GLY A 57 -1.22 -4.86 -9.06
C GLY A 57 -0.82 -3.47 -8.61
N ILE A 58 -0.71 -2.54 -9.56
CA ILE A 58 -0.21 -1.18 -9.33
C ILE A 58 -1.33 -0.20 -9.62
N ALA A 59 -1.84 0.45 -8.58
CA ALA A 59 -2.98 1.36 -8.67
C ALA A 59 -2.69 2.70 -7.98
N PHE A 60 -3.13 3.78 -8.61
CA PHE A 60 -3.36 5.03 -7.88
C PHE A 60 -4.50 4.82 -6.88
N VAL A 61 -4.32 5.32 -5.66
CA VAL A 61 -5.35 5.36 -4.62
C VAL A 61 -5.82 6.80 -4.47
N ASP A 62 -6.99 7.11 -5.03
CA ASP A 62 -7.55 8.46 -4.96
C ASP A 62 -8.45 8.61 -3.73
N SER A 63 -7.90 9.20 -2.67
CA SER A 63 -8.61 9.49 -1.42
C SER A 63 -9.14 10.93 -1.34
N GLY A 64 -9.09 11.71 -2.43
CA GLY A 64 -9.56 13.10 -2.47
C GLY A 64 -8.69 14.13 -1.73
N GLY A 65 -7.61 13.67 -1.08
CA GLY A 65 -6.63 14.50 -0.38
C GLY A 65 -5.23 14.36 -0.99
N ASP A 66 -4.29 15.17 -0.49
CA ASP A 66 -2.89 15.11 -0.93
C ASP A 66 -2.26 13.75 -0.60
N PHE A 67 -2.31 13.33 0.66
CA PHE A 67 -1.89 12.02 1.13
C PHE A 67 -2.98 11.40 2.01
N GLN A 68 -2.99 10.08 2.12
CA GLN A 68 -3.93 9.40 3.01
C GLN A 68 -3.56 9.69 4.47
N THR A 69 -4.52 10.24 5.21
CA THR A 69 -4.37 10.56 6.62
C THR A 69 -4.93 9.44 7.50
N MET A 70 -4.59 9.46 8.79
CA MET A 70 -5.17 8.57 9.80
C MET A 70 -6.69 8.73 9.90
N ALA A 71 -7.22 9.94 9.67
CA ALA A 71 -8.66 10.15 9.61
C ALA A 71 -9.29 9.36 8.46
N ASP A 72 -8.65 9.36 7.30
CA ASP A 72 -9.10 8.59 6.13
C ASP A 72 -9.01 7.07 6.41
N SER A 73 -7.93 6.61 7.04
CA SER A 73 -7.81 5.20 7.45
C SER A 73 -8.89 4.79 8.45
N LEU A 74 -9.22 5.63 9.43
CA LEU A 74 -10.27 5.36 10.42
C LEU A 74 -11.67 5.36 9.80
N ALA A 75 -11.92 6.19 8.79
CA ALA A 75 -13.16 6.18 8.02
C ALA A 75 -13.32 4.91 7.18
N LEU A 76 -12.23 4.23 6.83
CA LEU A 76 -12.26 2.99 6.04
C LEU A 76 -12.33 1.72 6.88
N TYR A 77 -11.65 1.68 8.03
CA TYR A 77 -11.43 0.45 8.81
C TYR A 77 -11.70 0.57 10.32
N GLY A 78 -11.90 1.78 10.85
CA GLY A 78 -12.22 2.00 12.26
C GLY A 78 -13.72 1.96 12.53
N GLY A 79 -14.12 2.25 13.78
CA GLY A 79 -15.54 2.33 14.17
C GLY A 79 -16.33 3.36 13.36
N THR A 80 -15.67 4.37 12.79
CA THR A 80 -16.29 5.31 11.84
C THR A 80 -16.68 4.63 10.52
N GLY A 81 -15.85 3.73 10.00
CA GLY A 81 -16.18 2.94 8.80
C GLY A 81 -17.30 1.95 9.04
N GLU A 82 -17.35 1.33 10.22
CA GLU A 82 -18.47 0.48 10.64
C GLU A 82 -19.78 1.28 10.67
N ALA A 83 -19.79 2.45 11.33
CA ALA A 83 -20.95 3.33 11.37
C ALA A 83 -21.37 3.83 9.97
N ALA A 84 -20.42 4.13 9.08
CA ALA A 84 -20.72 4.53 7.70
C ALA A 84 -21.35 3.39 6.88
N ARG A 85 -20.94 2.13 7.12
CA ARG A 85 -21.58 0.96 6.50
C ARG A 85 -23.00 0.76 7.01
N GLU A 86 -23.22 0.90 8.32
CA GLU A 86 -24.56 0.84 8.91
C GLU A 86 -25.48 1.95 8.39
N ALA A 87 -24.93 3.15 8.17
CA ALA A 87 -25.64 4.30 7.62
C ALA A 87 -25.79 4.28 6.09
N GLY A 88 -25.17 3.32 5.39
CA GLY A 88 -25.19 3.24 3.92
C GLY A 88 -24.42 4.37 3.21
N THR A 89 -23.53 5.07 3.90
CA THR A 89 -22.72 6.19 3.38
C THR A 89 -21.26 5.80 3.12
N TYR A 90 -20.91 4.54 3.32
CA TYR A 90 -19.57 4.01 3.08
C TYR A 90 -19.18 4.11 1.60
N ALA A 91 -18.01 4.73 1.35
CA ALA A 91 -17.40 4.81 0.02
C ALA A 91 -15.93 4.39 0.11
N GLU A 92 -15.50 3.53 -0.81
CA GLU A 92 -14.09 3.15 -0.96
C GLU A 92 -13.39 4.12 -1.94
N PRO A 93 -12.09 4.40 -1.75
CA PRO A 93 -11.29 5.16 -2.70
C PRO A 93 -11.30 4.54 -4.10
N GLU A 94 -11.24 5.38 -5.12
CA GLU A 94 -11.14 4.89 -6.49
C GLU A 94 -9.72 4.34 -6.76
N LEU A 95 -9.67 3.18 -7.43
CA LEU A 95 -8.43 2.52 -7.82
C LEU A 95 -8.26 2.61 -9.33
N LEU A 96 -7.24 3.37 -9.75
CA LEU A 96 -6.96 3.59 -11.17
C LEU A 96 -5.63 2.91 -11.54
N PRO A 97 -5.59 2.02 -12.55
CA PRO A 97 -4.35 1.38 -12.96
C PRO A 97 -3.29 2.42 -13.36
N VAL A 98 -2.10 2.35 -12.75
CA VAL A 98 -1.03 3.33 -13.06
C VAL A 98 -0.63 3.25 -14.53
N ALA A 99 -0.52 2.03 -15.06
CA ALA A 99 -0.19 1.79 -16.46
C ALA A 99 -1.14 2.48 -17.47
N ALA A 100 -2.39 2.75 -17.10
CA ALA A 100 -3.37 3.38 -17.98
C ALA A 100 -3.08 4.86 -18.27
N SER A 101 -2.38 5.55 -17.36
CA SER A 101 -2.09 6.99 -17.47
C SER A 101 -0.60 7.32 -17.39
N GLN A 102 0.17 6.52 -16.66
CA GLN A 102 1.58 6.75 -16.33
C GLN A 102 2.42 5.47 -16.53
N PRO A 103 2.55 4.97 -17.78
CA PRO A 103 3.19 3.69 -18.06
C PRO A 103 4.69 3.65 -17.73
N ARG A 104 5.38 4.80 -17.77
CA ARG A 104 6.80 4.86 -17.37
C ARG A 104 6.96 4.72 -15.86
N ALA A 105 6.04 5.29 -15.09
CA ALA A 105 5.99 5.10 -13.64
C ALA A 105 5.70 3.64 -13.28
N ASP A 106 4.70 3.01 -13.91
CA ASP A 106 4.40 1.57 -13.72
C ASP A 106 5.65 0.70 -13.95
N ALA A 107 6.33 0.89 -15.09
CA ALA A 107 7.53 0.14 -15.40
C ALA A 107 8.68 0.39 -14.40
N LYS A 108 8.80 1.60 -13.85
CA LYS A 108 9.79 1.93 -12.82
C LYS A 108 9.43 1.27 -11.48
N ILE A 109 8.15 1.27 -11.09
CA ILE A 109 7.66 0.59 -9.89
C ILE A 109 7.96 -0.91 -9.95
N ARG A 110 7.66 -1.57 -11.09
CA ARG A 110 8.00 -3.00 -11.28
C ARG A 110 9.50 -3.27 -11.12
N ARG A 111 10.36 -2.41 -11.68
CA ARG A 111 11.82 -2.54 -11.51
C ARG A 111 12.27 -2.39 -10.05
N ILE A 112 11.68 -1.45 -9.31
CA ILE A 112 11.96 -1.26 -7.88
C ILE A 112 11.51 -2.50 -7.11
N ALA A 113 10.29 -2.97 -7.32
CA ALA A 113 9.77 -4.15 -6.65
C ALA A 113 10.59 -5.41 -6.95
N GLN A 114 10.99 -5.62 -8.22
CA GLN A 114 11.90 -6.71 -8.59
C GLN A 114 13.21 -6.63 -7.79
N SER A 115 13.76 -5.42 -7.63
CA SER A 115 15.00 -5.22 -6.86
C SER A 115 14.80 -5.53 -5.37
N LEU A 116 13.64 -5.22 -4.80
CA LEU A 116 13.30 -5.57 -3.41
C LEU A 116 13.08 -7.08 -3.24
N MET A 117 12.40 -7.73 -4.19
CA MET A 117 12.20 -9.19 -4.19
C MET A 117 13.53 -9.93 -4.25
N THR A 118 14.42 -9.53 -5.16
CA THR A 118 15.73 -10.17 -5.33
C THR A 118 16.73 -9.79 -4.23
N GLY A 119 16.77 -8.52 -3.85
CA GLY A 119 17.79 -7.98 -2.94
C GLY A 119 17.48 -8.17 -1.46
N LEU A 120 16.21 -8.03 -1.07
CA LEU A 120 15.76 -8.16 0.33
C LEU A 120 14.98 -9.44 0.58
N GLY A 121 14.70 -10.23 -0.45
CA GLY A 121 13.93 -11.47 -0.32
C GLY A 121 12.43 -11.25 -0.11
N LEU A 122 11.91 -10.08 -0.50
CA LEU A 122 10.48 -9.78 -0.41
C LEU A 122 9.67 -10.78 -1.24
N ARG A 123 8.73 -11.50 -0.63
CA ARG A 123 8.03 -12.64 -1.24
C ARG A 123 6.70 -12.92 -0.55
N ASP A 124 5.98 -13.91 -1.08
CA ASP A 124 4.72 -14.46 -0.55
C ASP A 124 3.54 -13.48 -0.54
N VAL A 125 3.57 -12.45 0.29
CA VAL A 125 2.55 -11.39 0.31
C VAL A 125 3.20 -10.10 0.79
N PHE A 126 2.98 -9.02 0.06
CA PHE A 126 3.48 -7.71 0.44
C PHE A 126 2.72 -6.61 -0.29
N SER A 127 2.89 -5.39 0.19
CA SER A 127 2.51 -4.18 -0.53
C SER A 127 3.64 -3.16 -0.46
N ILE A 128 3.64 -2.24 -1.42
CA ILE A 128 4.63 -1.18 -1.51
C ILE A 128 3.91 0.13 -1.81
N ASP A 129 4.25 1.17 -1.05
CA ASP A 129 3.67 2.49 -1.19
C ASP A 129 4.65 3.43 -1.90
N PHE A 130 4.12 4.10 -2.91
CA PHE A 130 4.85 5.06 -3.72
C PHE A 130 4.11 6.39 -3.81
N ARG A 131 4.90 7.41 -4.11
CA ARG A 131 4.41 8.67 -4.66
C ARG A 131 4.85 8.77 -6.11
N VAL A 132 3.92 9.15 -6.98
CA VAL A 132 4.18 9.34 -8.41
C VAL A 132 3.77 10.74 -8.84
N GLU A 133 4.74 11.49 -9.34
CA GLU A 133 4.54 12.84 -9.86
C GLU A 133 4.02 12.81 -11.32
N ALA A 134 3.54 13.95 -11.80
CA ALA A 134 2.95 14.08 -13.14
C ALA A 134 3.94 13.77 -14.29
N ASP A 135 5.24 13.82 -14.04
CA ASP A 135 6.32 13.55 -15.00
C ASP A 135 6.82 12.09 -14.99
N ASP A 136 6.08 11.19 -14.32
CA ASP A 136 6.44 9.80 -14.04
C ASP A 136 7.59 9.60 -13.02
N SER A 137 7.98 10.65 -12.28
CA SER A 137 8.92 10.50 -11.17
C SER A 137 8.29 9.68 -10.05
N VAL A 138 8.85 8.50 -9.81
CA VAL A 138 8.46 7.56 -8.75
C VAL A 138 9.38 7.69 -7.55
N HIS A 139 8.77 7.79 -6.36
CA HIS A 139 9.42 7.80 -5.04
C HIS A 139 8.85 6.67 -4.19
N LEU A 140 9.72 5.81 -3.66
CA LEU A 140 9.36 4.76 -2.70
C LEU A 140 9.18 5.39 -1.32
N ILE A 141 8.06 5.12 -0.66
CA ILE A 141 7.78 5.61 0.70
C ILE A 141 8.02 4.49 1.72
N GLU A 142 7.35 3.35 1.54
CA GLU A 142 7.49 2.19 2.43
C GLU A 142 7.08 0.88 1.73
N PHE A 143 7.31 -0.24 2.41
CA PHE A 143 6.72 -1.53 2.05
C PHE A 143 6.27 -2.27 3.31
N GLU A 144 5.24 -3.09 3.17
CA GLU A 144 4.69 -3.91 4.24
C GLU A 144 4.85 -5.39 3.88
N VAL A 145 5.45 -6.17 4.79
CA VAL A 145 5.59 -7.63 4.65
C VAL A 145 4.41 -8.41 5.25
N CYS A 146 3.47 -7.70 5.88
CA CYS A 146 2.24 -8.24 6.44
C CYS A 146 1.12 -7.19 6.27
N PRO A 147 0.73 -6.89 5.02
CA PRO A 147 -0.27 -5.86 4.77
C PRO A 147 -1.63 -6.28 5.32
N GLY A 148 -2.46 -5.30 5.64
CA GLY A 148 -3.83 -5.52 6.12
C GLY A 148 -4.74 -6.14 5.05
N LEU A 149 -4.67 -7.46 4.83
CA LEU A 149 -5.31 -8.18 3.72
C LEU A 149 -6.80 -7.89 3.46
N PRO A 150 -7.65 -7.62 4.47
CA PRO A 150 -9.06 -7.25 4.23
C PRO A 150 -9.26 -5.85 3.62
N CYS A 151 -8.18 -5.09 3.39
CA CYS A 151 -8.23 -3.75 2.83
C CYS A 151 -8.87 -3.71 1.44
N PHE A 152 -9.57 -2.61 1.12
CA PHE A 152 -10.35 -2.50 -0.12
C PHE A 152 -9.50 -2.72 -1.37
N ASP A 153 -8.28 -2.16 -1.38
CA ASP A 153 -7.29 -2.24 -2.44
C ASP A 153 -6.77 -3.65 -2.63
N PHE A 154 -6.46 -4.39 -1.56
CA PHE A 154 -5.97 -5.77 -1.70
C PHE A 154 -7.08 -6.72 -2.17
N ARG A 155 -8.33 -6.52 -1.70
CA ARG A 155 -9.49 -7.26 -2.23
C ARG A 155 -9.73 -6.97 -3.71
N ALA A 156 -9.62 -5.71 -4.12
CA ALA A 156 -9.75 -5.31 -5.53
C ALA A 156 -8.61 -5.89 -6.38
N TYR A 157 -7.39 -5.88 -5.86
CA TYR A 157 -6.23 -6.54 -6.46
C TYR A 157 -6.49 -8.03 -6.70
N CYS A 158 -6.92 -8.79 -5.69
CA CYS A 158 -7.21 -10.22 -5.86
C CYS A 158 -8.25 -10.47 -6.97
N ARG A 159 -9.33 -9.67 -7.02
CA ARG A 159 -10.35 -9.81 -8.05
C ARG A 159 -9.83 -9.50 -9.45
N THR A 160 -8.98 -8.48 -9.58
CA THR A 160 -8.51 -8.01 -10.89
C THR A 160 -7.33 -8.80 -11.42
N GLN A 161 -6.42 -9.26 -10.56
CA GLN A 161 -5.20 -9.96 -10.98
C GLN A 161 -5.35 -11.47 -10.97
N TRP A 162 -6.16 -12.00 -10.05
CA TRP A 162 -6.32 -13.45 -9.87
C TRP A 162 -7.73 -13.96 -10.19
N GLU A 163 -8.67 -13.07 -10.53
CA GLU A 163 -10.08 -13.41 -10.74
C GLU A 163 -10.69 -14.14 -9.53
N MET A 164 -10.16 -13.86 -8.33
CA MET A 164 -10.53 -14.54 -7.08
C MET A 164 -11.04 -13.56 -6.03
N GLY A 165 -11.96 -14.02 -5.20
CA GLY A 165 -12.24 -13.39 -3.92
C GLY A 165 -11.03 -13.48 -2.98
N LEU A 166 -10.98 -12.63 -1.96
CA LEU A 166 -9.87 -12.65 -0.99
C LEU A 166 -9.70 -14.02 -0.34
N ALA A 167 -10.80 -14.63 0.13
CA ALA A 167 -10.75 -15.92 0.81
C ALA A 167 -10.18 -17.02 -0.09
N ASP A 168 -10.61 -17.08 -1.35
CA ASP A 168 -10.15 -18.08 -2.33
C ASP A 168 -8.67 -17.87 -2.66
N ALA A 169 -8.25 -16.62 -2.88
CA ALA A 169 -6.85 -16.29 -3.15
C ALA A 169 -5.94 -16.68 -1.96
N MET A 170 -6.40 -16.47 -0.72
CA MET A 170 -5.66 -16.90 0.48
C MET A 170 -5.60 -18.42 0.61
N ALA A 171 -6.70 -19.11 0.38
CA ALA A 171 -6.75 -20.57 0.44
C ALA A 171 -5.82 -21.21 -0.59
N GLU A 172 -5.85 -20.72 -1.84
CA GLU A 172 -4.97 -21.19 -2.92
C GLU A 172 -3.49 -20.90 -2.62
N THR A 173 -3.18 -19.72 -2.08
CA THR A 173 -1.81 -19.38 -1.66
C THR A 173 -1.33 -20.34 -0.57
N ALA A 174 -2.15 -20.59 0.45
CA ALA A 174 -1.82 -21.52 1.52
C ALA A 174 -1.59 -22.95 0.99
N ALA A 175 -2.49 -23.46 0.14
CA ALA A 175 -2.37 -24.77 -0.48
C ALA A 175 -1.09 -24.92 -1.29
N SER A 176 -0.75 -23.91 -2.10
CA SER A 176 0.49 -23.86 -2.89
C SER A 176 1.75 -23.91 -2.03
N ARG A 177 1.71 -23.38 -0.80
CA ARG A 177 2.85 -23.44 0.14
C ARG A 177 2.98 -24.79 0.82
N PHE A 178 1.89 -25.41 1.24
CA PHE A 178 1.95 -26.75 1.84
C PHE A 178 2.46 -27.81 0.85
N ASN A 179 2.04 -27.74 -0.42
CA ASN A 179 2.51 -28.65 -1.45
C ASN A 179 4.02 -28.51 -1.71
N ARG A 180 4.57 -27.30 -1.60
CA ARG A 180 6.01 -27.06 -1.73
C ARG A 180 6.81 -27.68 -0.59
N MET A 181 6.32 -27.59 0.65
CA MET A 181 6.97 -28.20 1.82
C MET A 181 6.95 -29.72 1.78
N ALA A 182 5.89 -30.33 1.21
CA ALA A 182 5.80 -31.77 1.05
C ALA A 182 6.76 -32.33 -0.03
N ALA A 183 7.22 -31.49 -0.95
CA ALA A 183 8.10 -31.86 -2.06
C ALA A 183 9.59 -31.57 -1.80
N SER A 184 9.95 -30.96 -0.66
CA SER A 184 11.31 -30.62 -0.23
C SER A 184 11.80 -31.54 0.88
#